data_AF-A0A316USV1-F1
#
_entry.id   AF-A0A316USV1-F1
#
_cell.length_a   1.000
_cell.length_b   1.000
_cell.length_c   1.000
_cell.angle_alpha   90.00
_cell.angle_beta   90.00
_cell.angle_gamma   90.00
#
_symmetry.space_group_name_H-M   'P 1'
#
loop_
_entity.id
_entity.type
_entity.pdbx_description
1 polymer ?
#
loop_
_entity_poly.entity_id
_entity_poly.type
_entity_poly.pdbx_seq_one_letter_code
_entity_poly.pdbx_strand_id
1 'polypeptide(L)'
;GCLYPGAKFQGYQKSGRLSYDVTVEILNVDMPNSHLDGYLNIRGLTEDWPEMTTYFEAEIIGQEHRFTTGKWGASQADDVKHWSRFMPFELQETFKKEGPRFNHLNKPFVFMRWKERFLVPDWRVRDIHGASFAGFYYVCVE
;
A
#
# COMPACT_ATOMS: atom_id res chain seq x y z
N GLY A 1 -4.31 -4.41 17.12
CA GLY A 1 -4.70 -4.83 15.76
C GLY A 1 -3.66 -5.78 15.20
N CYS A 2 -3.83 -6.23 13.96
CA CYS A 2 -2.87 -7.12 13.28
C CYS A 2 -1.61 -6.39 12.79
N LEU A 3 -1.63 -5.04 12.75
CA LEU A 3 -0.48 -4.20 12.41
C LEU A 3 0.39 -3.95 13.65
N TYR A 4 1.57 -4.56 13.68
CA TYR A 4 2.60 -4.34 14.70
C TYR A 4 3.99 -4.67 14.13
N PRO A 5 5.08 -4.12 14.67
CA PRO A 5 6.45 -4.47 14.28
C PRO A 5 6.70 -5.99 14.35
N GLY A 6 7.17 -6.57 13.25
CA GLY A 6 7.39 -8.00 13.08
C GLY A 6 6.19 -8.81 12.58
N ALA A 7 5.01 -8.18 12.41
CA ALA A 7 3.86 -8.85 11.82
C ALA A 7 4.16 -9.30 10.39
N LYS A 8 3.81 -10.55 10.07
CA LYS A 8 4.01 -11.13 8.74
C LYS A 8 2.68 -11.56 8.12
N PHE A 9 2.52 -11.24 6.85
CA PHE A 9 1.35 -11.57 6.06
C PHE A 9 1.77 -12.31 4.80
N GLN A 10 1.01 -13.31 4.40
CA GLN A 10 1.26 -14.10 3.19
C GLN A 10 0.01 -14.09 2.33
N GLY A 11 0.21 -14.03 1.02
CA GLY A 11 -0.90 -14.00 0.07
C GLY A 11 -0.39 -13.95 -1.36
N TYR A 12 -1.20 -13.36 -2.24
CA TYR A 12 -0.96 -13.38 -3.66
C TYR A 12 -1.20 -12.02 -4.32
N GLN A 13 -0.33 -11.64 -5.24
CA GLN A 13 -0.60 -10.57 -6.21
C GLN A 13 -1.06 -11.18 -7.53
N LYS A 14 -2.20 -10.71 -8.05
CA LYS A 14 -2.79 -11.23 -9.29
C LYS A 14 -2.80 -10.18 -10.40
N SER A 15 -2.36 -10.58 -11.59
CA SER A 15 -2.43 -9.78 -12.81
C SER A 15 -2.98 -10.62 -13.97
N GLY A 16 -4.21 -10.34 -14.39
CA GLY A 16 -4.92 -11.17 -15.36
C GLY A 16 -5.07 -12.62 -14.85
N ARG A 17 -4.42 -13.56 -15.54
CA ARG A 17 -4.41 -14.99 -15.16
C ARG A 17 -3.21 -15.39 -14.30
N LEU A 18 -2.23 -14.50 -14.14
CA LEU A 18 -1.01 -14.77 -13.37
C LEU A 18 -1.23 -14.46 -11.90
N SER A 19 -0.61 -15.25 -11.04
CA SER A 19 -0.66 -15.14 -9.58
C SER A 19 0.74 -15.36 -9.02
N TYR A 20 1.19 -14.45 -8.17
CA TYR A 20 2.54 -14.44 -7.60
C TYR A 20 2.44 -14.52 -6.09
N ASP A 21 3.26 -15.37 -5.47
CA ASP A 21 3.36 -15.43 -4.01
C ASP A 21 3.95 -14.12 -3.49
N VAL A 22 3.30 -13.57 -2.46
CA VAL A 22 3.73 -12.35 -1.79
C VAL A 22 3.82 -12.58 -0.29
N THR A 23 4.92 -12.13 0.31
CA THR A 23 5.07 -12.02 1.76
C THR A 23 5.32 -10.56 2.12
N VAL A 24 4.61 -10.07 3.14
CA VAL A 24 4.81 -8.73 3.70
C VAL A 24 5.27 -8.85 5.14
N GLU A 25 6.30 -8.09 5.50
CA GLU A 25 6.77 -7.95 6.88
C GLU A 25 6.68 -6.49 7.30
N ILE A 26 5.95 -6.23 8.37
CA ILE A 26 5.83 -4.89 8.94
C ILE A 26 7.04 -4.64 9.84
N LEU A 27 7.79 -3.58 9.59
CA LEU A 27 8.98 -3.25 10.38
C LEU A 27 8.64 -2.28 11.50
N ASN A 28 7.89 -1.22 11.19
CA ASN A 28 7.53 -0.19 12.14
C ASN A 28 6.09 0.31 11.92
N VAL A 29 5.43 0.72 13.00
CA VAL A 29 4.06 1.28 12.96
C VAL A 29 4.00 2.50 13.85
N ASP A 30 3.68 3.65 13.28
CA ASP A 30 3.53 4.93 13.95
C ASP A 30 2.18 5.55 13.56
N MET A 31 1.12 5.08 14.22
CA MET A 31 -0.24 5.57 14.01
C MET A 31 -0.38 7.09 14.25
N PRO A 32 0.22 7.68 15.33
CA PRO A 32 0.18 9.13 15.54
C PRO A 32 0.71 9.95 14.36
N ASN A 33 1.84 9.53 13.76
CA ASN A 33 2.40 10.19 12.59
C ASN A 33 1.84 9.66 11.26
N SER A 34 0.79 8.83 11.32
CA SER A 34 0.13 8.22 10.16
C SER A 34 1.11 7.50 9.21
N HIS A 35 2.11 6.83 9.79
CA HIS A 35 3.20 6.17 9.07
C HIS A 35 3.33 4.70 9.44
N LEU A 36 3.72 3.89 8.47
CA LEU A 36 4.13 2.50 8.65
C LEU A 36 5.17 2.18 7.58
N ASP A 37 6.05 1.22 7.83
CA ASP A 37 6.99 0.75 6.83
C ASP A 37 7.24 -0.76 6.94
N GLY A 38 7.78 -1.33 5.88
CA GLY A 38 7.93 -2.76 5.78
C GLY A 38 8.69 -3.25 4.56
N TYR A 39 8.79 -4.57 4.46
CA TYR A 39 9.26 -5.26 3.27
C TYR A 39 8.11 -5.95 2.56
N LEU A 40 8.12 -5.85 1.23
CA LEU A 40 7.27 -6.65 0.35
C LEU A 40 8.19 -7.56 -0.47
N ASN A 41 8.01 -8.85 -0.30
CA ASN A 41 8.68 -9.88 -1.07
C ASN A 41 7.70 -10.48 -2.08
N ILE A 42 8.10 -10.60 -3.34
CA ILE A 42 7.31 -11.20 -4.41
C ILE A 42 8.15 -12.26 -5.16
N ARG A 43 7.52 -13.38 -5.51
CA ARG A 43 8.17 -14.51 -6.20
C ARG A 43 7.57 -14.77 -7.57
N GLY A 44 8.45 -15.12 -8.51
CA GLY A 44 8.09 -15.54 -9.87
C GLY A 44 7.64 -14.40 -10.79
N LEU A 45 7.93 -13.14 -10.44
CA LEU A 45 7.50 -12.00 -11.25
C LEU A 45 8.27 -11.91 -12.58
N THR A 46 9.55 -12.27 -12.59
CA THR A 46 10.39 -12.34 -13.80
C THR A 46 11.28 -13.59 -13.75
N GLU A 47 11.78 -14.03 -14.91
CA GLU A 47 12.70 -15.19 -15.00
C GLU A 47 14.08 -14.86 -14.42
N ASP A 48 14.58 -13.66 -14.70
CA ASP A 48 15.91 -13.20 -14.27
C ASP A 48 15.97 -12.88 -12.76
N TRP A 49 14.82 -12.54 -12.16
CA TRP A 49 14.68 -12.21 -10.74
C TRP A 49 13.56 -13.05 -10.12
N PRO A 50 13.83 -14.33 -9.80
CA PRO A 50 12.80 -15.27 -9.34
C PRO A 50 12.19 -14.87 -7.99
N GLU A 51 12.89 -14.05 -7.21
CA GLU A 51 12.42 -13.47 -5.97
C GLU A 51 12.97 -12.05 -5.82
N MET A 52 12.10 -11.12 -5.43
CA MET A 52 12.46 -9.72 -5.24
C MET A 52 11.86 -9.20 -3.95
N THR A 53 12.64 -8.41 -3.22
CA THR A 53 12.18 -7.75 -2.01
C THR A 53 12.37 -6.25 -2.15
N THR A 54 11.32 -5.48 -1.88
CA THR A 54 11.36 -4.02 -1.84
C THR A 54 11.04 -3.52 -0.44
N TYR A 55 11.69 -2.43 -0.06
CA TYR A 55 11.26 -1.63 1.08
C TYR A 55 10.13 -0.72 0.65
N PHE A 56 9.08 -0.62 1.46
CA PHE A 56 7.98 0.31 1.25
C PHE A 56 7.73 1.18 2.48
N GLU A 57 7.22 2.37 2.21
CA GLU A 57 6.64 3.25 3.22
C GLU A 57 5.14 3.36 2.97
N ALA A 58 4.37 3.52 4.03
CA ALA A 58 2.93 3.58 4.02
C ALA A 58 2.43 4.90 4.59
N GLU A 59 1.51 5.53 3.86
CA GLU A 59 0.68 6.61 4.38
C GLU A 59 -0.60 6.02 4.95
N ILE A 60 -0.86 6.21 6.24
CA ILE A 60 -2.12 5.84 6.87
C ILE A 60 -3.14 6.93 6.59
N ILE A 61 -4.27 6.58 6.00
CA ILE A 61 -5.33 7.53 5.70
C ILE A 61 -6.00 7.97 7.01
N GLY A 62 -6.12 9.28 7.19
CA GLY A 62 -6.64 9.84 8.42
C GLY A 62 -6.52 11.35 8.49
N GLN A 63 -6.03 11.84 9.63
CA GLN A 63 -5.83 13.25 9.86
C GLN A 63 -4.73 13.81 8.96
N GLU A 64 -3.57 13.17 8.84
CA GLU A 64 -2.47 13.69 8.02
C GLU A 64 -2.69 13.46 6.52
N HIS A 65 -3.08 12.24 6.14
CA HIS A 65 -3.23 11.85 4.75
C HIS A 65 -4.70 11.67 4.36
N ARG A 66 -5.16 12.44 3.36
CA ARG A 66 -6.52 12.31 2.81
C ARG A 66 -6.60 11.14 1.82
N PHE A 67 -7.83 10.76 1.47
CA PHE A 67 -8.08 9.76 0.42
C PHE A 67 -7.69 10.23 -0.98
N THR A 68 -7.78 11.54 -1.27
CA THR A 68 -7.20 12.13 -2.48
C THR A 68 -5.68 12.02 -2.42
N THR A 69 -5.07 11.39 -3.43
CA THR A 69 -3.62 11.14 -3.46
C THR A 69 -2.85 12.37 -3.97
N GLY A 70 -3.21 12.91 -5.14
CA GLY A 70 -2.58 14.12 -5.69
C GLY A 70 -1.10 14.00 -6.06
N LYS A 71 -0.56 12.78 -6.11
CA LYS A 71 0.83 12.45 -6.45
C LYS A 71 0.90 11.04 -7.05
N TRP A 72 2.11 10.62 -7.45
CA TRP A 72 2.37 9.30 -8.04
C TRP A 72 1.51 8.99 -9.28
N GLY A 73 1.10 10.03 -10.01
CA GLY A 73 0.28 9.92 -11.21
C GLY A 73 -1.20 9.59 -10.97
N ALA A 74 -1.66 9.49 -9.70
CA ALA A 74 -3.06 9.21 -9.40
C ALA A 74 -3.92 10.48 -9.41
N SER A 75 -4.96 10.48 -10.26
CA SER A 75 -6.01 11.49 -10.25
C SER A 75 -7.08 11.17 -9.21
N GLN A 76 -7.96 12.13 -8.91
CA GLN A 76 -9.13 11.87 -8.05
C GLN A 76 -10.03 10.76 -8.62
N ALA A 77 -10.15 10.65 -9.95
CA ALA A 77 -10.93 9.58 -10.57
C ALA A 77 -10.29 8.20 -10.32
N ASP A 78 -8.96 8.12 -10.33
CA ASP A 78 -8.24 6.90 -9.97
C ASP A 78 -8.44 6.56 -8.49
N ASP A 79 -8.34 7.55 -7.60
CA ASP A 79 -8.59 7.36 -6.16
C ASP A 79 -9.98 6.77 -5.93
N VAL A 80 -11.02 7.37 -6.52
CA VAL A 80 -12.40 6.89 -6.43
C VAL A 80 -12.51 5.45 -6.93
N LYS A 81 -11.95 5.16 -8.10
CA LYS A 81 -11.99 3.83 -8.72
C LYS A 81 -11.36 2.75 -7.82
N HIS A 82 -10.22 3.04 -7.19
CA HIS A 82 -9.49 2.05 -6.40
C HIS A 82 -10.06 1.90 -4.99
N TRP A 83 -10.33 3.01 -4.29
CA TRP A 83 -10.88 2.95 -2.93
C TRP A 83 -12.25 2.28 -2.89
N SER A 84 -13.09 2.49 -3.92
CA SER A 84 -14.42 1.87 -4.03
C SER A 84 -14.40 0.35 -4.20
N ARG A 85 -13.22 -0.27 -4.34
CA ARG A 85 -13.08 -1.75 -4.36
C ARG A 85 -13.08 -2.36 -2.95
N PHE A 86 -12.85 -1.56 -1.91
CA PHE A 86 -12.90 -2.02 -0.53
C PHE A 86 -14.31 -1.84 0.04
N MET A 87 -14.88 -2.90 0.59
CA MET A 87 -16.24 -2.89 1.14
C MET A 87 -16.46 -1.81 2.21
N PRO A 88 -15.50 -1.51 3.12
CA PRO A 88 -15.69 -0.46 4.13
C PRO A 88 -15.60 0.97 3.59
N PHE A 89 -15.28 1.16 2.31
CA PHE A 89 -15.09 2.48 1.75
C PHE A 89 -16.43 3.13 1.36
N GLU A 90 -16.72 4.28 1.95
CA GLU A 90 -17.94 5.05 1.68
C GLU A 90 -17.60 6.37 0.95
N LEU A 91 -17.93 6.43 -0.34
CA LEU A 91 -17.58 7.56 -1.20
C LEU A 91 -18.21 8.89 -0.73
N GLN A 92 -19.48 8.84 -0.31
CA GLN A 92 -20.27 10.03 -0.02
C GLN A 92 -19.67 10.86 1.12
N GLU A 93 -19.12 10.23 2.16
CA GLU A 93 -18.51 10.92 3.29
C GLU A 93 -17.06 11.34 3.02
N THR A 94 -16.37 10.65 2.11
CA THR A 94 -14.92 10.75 1.98
C THR A 94 -14.42 11.95 1.18
N PHE A 95 -15.10 12.30 0.08
CA PHE A 95 -14.67 13.39 -0.81
C PHE A 95 -15.47 14.68 -0.62
N LYS A 96 -16.23 14.81 0.49
CA LYS A 96 -16.84 16.09 0.84
C LYS A 96 -15.73 17.12 1.03
N LYS A 97 -15.85 18.26 0.33
CA LYS A 97 -14.91 19.38 0.46
C LYS A 97 -14.91 19.95 1.89
N GLU A 98 -16.06 19.90 2.54
CA GLU A 98 -16.28 20.38 3.91
C GLU A 98 -16.75 19.21 4.78
N GLY A 99 -16.02 18.95 5.86
CA GLY A 99 -16.29 17.84 6.78
C GLY A 99 -15.10 17.49 7.65
N PRO A 100 -15.32 16.76 8.76
CA PRO A 100 -14.23 16.26 9.59
C PRO A 100 -13.35 15.30 8.77
N ARG A 101 -12.03 15.33 9.00
CA ARG A 101 -11.14 14.35 8.39
C ARG A 101 -11.47 12.96 8.90
N PHE A 102 -11.21 11.96 8.07
CA PHE A 102 -11.35 10.55 8.44
C PHE A 102 -10.53 10.26 9.70
N ASN A 103 -11.14 9.60 10.69
CA ASN A 103 -10.46 9.19 11.91
C ASN A 103 -10.36 7.66 11.94
N HIS A 104 -9.19 7.15 11.54
CA HIS A 104 -8.92 5.71 11.49
C HIS A 104 -8.93 5.05 12.89
N LEU A 105 -8.66 5.79 13.97
CA LEU A 105 -8.58 5.23 15.33
C LEU A 105 -9.93 4.75 15.86
N ASN A 106 -11.03 5.26 15.31
CA ASN A 106 -12.40 4.91 15.72
C ASN A 106 -13.06 3.91 14.76
N LYS A 107 -12.29 3.28 13.88
CA LYS A 107 -12.78 2.33 12.88
C LYS A 107 -12.13 0.97 13.09
N PRO A 108 -12.83 -0.14 12.75
CA PRO A 108 -12.24 -1.47 12.80
C PRO A 108 -11.34 -1.77 11.59
N PHE A 109 -11.02 -0.76 10.77
CA PHE A 109 -10.21 -0.90 9.57
C PHE A 109 -9.28 0.29 9.39
N VAL A 110 -8.17 0.05 8.70
CA VAL A 110 -7.15 1.05 8.37
C VAL A 110 -6.94 1.07 6.86
N PHE A 111 -7.20 2.22 6.24
CA PHE A 111 -6.83 2.47 4.86
C PHE A 111 -5.40 3.00 4.80
N MET A 112 -4.62 2.56 3.81
CA MET A 112 -3.24 2.99 3.61
C MET A 112 -2.89 3.10 2.13
N ARG A 113 -1.87 3.89 1.81
CA ARG A 113 -1.16 3.82 0.53
C ARG A 113 0.26 3.34 0.74
N TRP A 114 0.66 2.26 0.09
CA TRP A 114 2.03 1.73 0.21
C TRP A 114 2.85 2.08 -1.02
N LYS A 115 3.98 2.77 -0.83
CA LYS A 115 4.90 3.16 -1.88
C LYS A 115 6.24 2.44 -1.69
N GLU A 116 6.51 1.49 -2.58
CA GLU A 116 7.84 0.88 -2.71
C GLU A 116 8.89 1.94 -3.07
N ARG A 117 10.04 1.90 -2.39
CA ARG A 117 11.12 2.90 -2.52
C ARG A 117 12.33 2.35 -3.27
N PHE A 118 12.80 1.18 -2.88
CA PHE A 118 14.00 0.55 -3.42
C PHE A 118 14.02 -0.95 -3.16
N LEU A 119 14.82 -1.67 -3.95
CA LEU A 119 15.10 -3.10 -3.76
C LEU A 119 16.06 -3.34 -2.59
N VAL A 120 15.94 -4.51 -1.99
CA VAL A 120 16.81 -5.01 -0.93
C VAL A 120 17.42 -6.34 -1.39
N PRO A 121 18.72 -6.58 -1.18
CA PRO A 121 19.69 -5.72 -0.48
C PRO A 121 20.27 -4.58 -1.32
N ASP A 122 20.15 -4.64 -2.65
CA ASP A 122 20.75 -3.64 -3.54
C ASP A 122 19.79 -2.52 -3.92
N TRP A 123 19.82 -1.44 -3.14
CA TRP A 123 19.00 -0.24 -3.34
C TRP A 123 19.37 0.59 -4.57
N ARG A 124 20.50 0.28 -5.25
CA ARG A 124 20.96 1.00 -6.44
C ARG A 124 20.28 0.51 -7.72
N VAL A 125 19.71 -0.69 -7.71
CA VAL A 125 18.95 -1.23 -8.83
C VAL A 125 17.66 -0.42 -8.99
N ARG A 126 17.49 0.22 -10.15
CA ARG A 126 16.32 1.04 -10.48
C ARG A 126 15.42 0.41 -11.53
N ASP A 127 16.03 -0.32 -12.47
CA ASP A 127 15.34 -0.93 -13.60
C ASP A 127 15.45 -2.45 -13.51
N ILE A 128 14.30 -3.11 -13.60
CA ILE A 128 14.20 -4.57 -13.61
C ILE A 128 13.57 -4.94 -14.94
N HIS A 129 14.24 -5.76 -15.73
CA HIS A 129 13.70 -6.19 -17.01
C HIS A 129 12.38 -6.95 -16.79
N GLY A 130 11.29 -6.45 -17.40
CA GLY A 130 9.96 -7.05 -17.28
C GLY A 130 9.16 -6.70 -16.01
N ALA A 131 9.67 -5.85 -15.10
CA ALA A 131 8.97 -5.46 -13.88
C ALA A 131 9.20 -3.99 -13.48
N SER A 132 8.33 -3.46 -12.62
CA SER A 132 8.47 -2.11 -12.06
C SER A 132 7.79 -1.99 -10.70
N PHE A 133 8.39 -1.18 -9.82
CA PHE A 133 7.83 -0.76 -8.52
C PHE A 133 7.57 0.77 -8.47
N ALA A 134 7.41 1.40 -9.64
CA ALA A 134 7.20 2.86 -9.74
C ALA A 134 5.85 3.32 -9.17
N GLY A 135 4.84 2.45 -9.22
CA GLY A 135 3.49 2.70 -8.69
C GLY A 135 3.41 2.66 -7.17
N PHE A 136 2.19 2.54 -6.67
CA PHE A 136 1.86 2.37 -5.24
C PHE A 136 0.61 1.50 -5.11
N TYR A 137 0.36 0.98 -3.92
CA TYR A 137 -0.82 0.17 -3.61
C TYR A 137 -1.83 0.95 -2.80
N TYR A 138 -3.11 0.78 -3.12
CA TYR A 138 -4.21 1.09 -2.21
C TYR A 138 -4.43 -0.12 -1.32
N VAL A 139 -4.51 0.09 -0.01
CA VAL A 139 -4.57 -0.99 0.99
C VAL A 139 -5.68 -0.71 1.99
N CYS A 140 -6.41 -1.76 2.36
CA CYS A 140 -7.36 -1.77 3.48
C CYS A 140 -7.03 -2.99 4.34
N VAL A 141 -6.86 -2.77 5.64
CA VAL A 141 -6.64 -3.82 6.64
C VAL A 141 -7.79 -3.78 7.63
N GLU A 142 -8.39 -4.94 7.87
CA GLU A 142 -9.45 -5.20 8.87
C GLU A 142 -8.89 -6.06 10.02
#